data_AF-A0A3B0UE08-F1
#
_entry.id   AF-A0A3B0UE08-F1
#
_cell.length_a   1.000
_cell.length_b   1.000
_cell.length_c   1.000
_cell.angle_alpha   90.00
_cell.angle_beta   90.00
_cell.angle_gamma   90.00
#
_symmetry.space_group_name_H-M   'P 1'
#
loop_
_entity.id
_entity.type
_entity.pdbx_description
1 polymer ?
#
loop_
_entity_poly.entity_id
_entity_poly.type
_entity_poly.pdbx_seq_one_letter_code
_entity_poly.pdbx_strand_id
1 'polypeptide(L)'
;MKINKSVIALFFVLVFSVQLFGQGRNTTVAFSQYSYKPDKNYYKSYWTAIKKTATGPARWGKKEWMTFGGVVVGGTVLYIYDGQIRNFFQAHRTPGTDKISKYGFGPWGSGIYTLPLLGGFYLYGLSANNTKVRQVAMAGTQAFIMGGLSVEVLKVLFGRHRPYQDIPPNHKLWTGPFGSLGYNSMPSGHTTV
;
A
#
# COMPACT_ATOMS: atom_id res chain seq x y z
N MET A 1 19.93 5.32 27.18
CA MET A 1 19.73 4.37 26.06
C MET A 1 20.23 5.03 24.78
N LYS A 2 21.29 4.51 24.13
CA LYS A 2 21.88 5.13 22.93
C LYS A 2 21.10 4.66 21.70
N ILE A 3 20.38 5.57 21.05
CA ILE A 3 19.74 5.30 19.76
C ILE A 3 20.86 5.10 18.73
N ASN A 4 20.81 4.00 17.97
CA ASN A 4 21.80 3.74 16.93
C ASN A 4 21.66 4.80 15.83
N LYS A 5 22.73 5.55 15.58
CA LYS A 5 22.78 6.61 14.56
C LYS A 5 22.35 6.10 13.18
N SER A 6 22.60 4.82 12.88
CA SER A 6 22.19 4.19 11.63
C SER A 6 20.67 4.08 11.47
N VAL A 7 19.92 3.88 12.55
CA VAL A 7 18.44 3.79 12.51
C VAL A 7 17.82 5.17 12.27
N ILE A 8 18.38 6.21 12.91
CA ILE A 8 17.96 7.60 12.70
C ILE A 8 18.27 8.01 11.25
N ALA A 9 19.47 7.71 10.75
CA ALA A 9 19.82 7.98 9.36
C ALA A 9 18.89 7.26 8.37
N LEU A 10 18.53 6.00 8.62
CA LEU A 10 17.59 5.25 7.78
C LEU A 10 16.20 5.90 7.77
N PHE A 11 15.72 6.39 8.92
CA PHE A 11 14.45 7.10 9.04
C PHE A 11 14.45 8.40 8.22
N PHE A 12 15.52 9.20 8.30
CA PHE A 12 15.62 10.44 7.52
C PHE A 12 15.74 10.18 6.01
N VAL A 13 16.49 9.15 5.60
CA VAL A 13 16.58 8.73 4.19
C VAL A 13 15.23 8.25 3.65
N LEU A 14 14.45 7.54 4.48
CA LEU A 14 13.09 7.12 4.11
C LEU A 14 12.16 8.32 3.92
N VAL A 15 12.12 9.26 4.86
CA VAL A 15 11.26 10.45 4.76
C VAL A 15 11.63 11.30 3.53
N PHE A 16 12.92 11.43 3.21
CA PHE A 16 13.37 12.17 2.02
C PHE A 16 13.12 11.45 0.70
N SER A 17 13.18 10.11 0.67
CA SER A 17 12.95 9.36 -0.57
C SER A 17 11.49 9.38 -1.02
N VAL A 18 10.51 9.48 -0.10
CA VAL A 18 9.09 9.64 -0.45
C VAL A 18 8.85 10.89 -1.31
N GLN A 19 9.62 11.97 -1.10
CA GLN A 19 9.47 13.21 -1.88
C GLN A 19 9.98 13.07 -3.32
N LEU A 20 10.98 12.22 -3.56
CA LEU A 20 11.62 12.05 -4.88
C LEU A 20 10.83 11.14 -5.83
N PHE A 21 10.11 10.14 -5.31
CA PHE A 21 9.34 9.21 -6.14
C PHE A 21 7.87 9.64 -6.38
N GLY A 22 7.35 10.58 -5.58
CA GLY A 22 5.97 11.07 -5.68
C GLY A 22 5.76 12.23 -6.66
N GLN A 23 6.80 12.96 -7.07
CA GLN A 23 6.67 14.16 -7.91
C GLN A 23 6.90 13.89 -9.40
N GLY A 24 6.17 12.90 -9.91
CA GLY A 24 6.38 12.36 -11.25
C GLY A 24 5.27 12.63 -12.27
N ARG A 25 4.51 13.75 -12.18
CA ARG A 25 3.79 14.40 -13.30
C ARG A 25 3.01 15.63 -12.82
N ASN A 26 3.49 16.83 -13.15
CA ASN A 26 2.67 18.04 -13.27
C ASN A 26 1.76 17.87 -14.49
N THR A 27 0.77 17.01 -14.38
CA THR A 27 -0.36 17.01 -15.29
C THR A 27 -1.57 17.24 -14.42
N THR A 28 -2.24 18.36 -14.68
CA THR A 28 -3.64 18.66 -14.37
C THR A 28 -4.54 17.57 -14.98
N VAL A 29 -4.32 16.29 -14.63
CA VAL A 29 -5.21 15.19 -15.04
C VAL A 29 -6.42 15.37 -14.15
N ALA A 30 -7.36 16.16 -14.67
CA ALA A 30 -8.68 16.24 -14.10
C ALA A 30 -9.19 14.82 -13.86
N PHE A 31 -9.87 14.61 -12.73
CA PHE A 31 -10.67 13.41 -12.45
C PHE A 31 -11.67 13.06 -13.57
N SER A 32 -11.78 13.86 -14.63
CA SER A 32 -12.55 13.64 -15.86
C SER A 32 -12.33 12.28 -16.52
N GLN A 33 -11.18 11.62 -16.28
CA GLN A 33 -10.91 10.27 -16.79
C GLN A 33 -11.64 9.16 -16.01
N TYR A 34 -12.10 9.41 -14.79
CA TYR A 34 -12.85 8.45 -13.98
C TYR A 34 -14.36 8.65 -14.14
N SER A 35 -15.10 7.55 -14.23
CA SER A 35 -16.56 7.60 -14.30
C SER A 35 -17.10 8.16 -12.98
N TYR A 36 -18.05 9.09 -13.08
CA TYR A 36 -18.72 9.70 -11.91
C TYR A 36 -19.89 8.85 -11.40
N LYS A 37 -20.20 7.73 -12.07
CA LYS A 37 -21.31 6.83 -11.75
C LYS A 37 -20.89 5.37 -12.01
N PRO A 38 -21.48 4.38 -11.32
CA PRO A 38 -21.17 2.97 -11.52
C PRO A 38 -21.81 2.46 -12.83
N ASP A 39 -21.29 2.94 -13.96
CA ASP A 39 -21.74 2.54 -15.29
C ASP A 39 -20.85 1.45 -15.89
N LYS A 40 -21.23 0.97 -17.08
CA LYS A 40 -20.48 -0.04 -17.82
C LYS A 40 -19.01 0.35 -18.04
N ASN A 41 -18.73 1.64 -18.24
CA ASN A 41 -17.37 2.13 -18.42
C ASN A 41 -16.55 2.05 -17.13
N TYR A 42 -17.16 2.36 -15.98
CA TYR A 42 -16.53 2.15 -14.68
C TYR A 42 -16.14 0.69 -14.47
N TYR A 43 -17.04 -0.26 -14.65
CA TYR A 43 -16.70 -1.68 -14.46
C TYR A 43 -15.67 -2.19 -15.49
N LYS A 44 -15.74 -1.71 -16.74
CA LYS A 44 -14.72 -2.01 -17.77
C LYS A 44 -13.34 -1.45 -17.42
N SER A 45 -13.27 -0.35 -16.67
CA SER A 45 -12.00 0.25 -16.26
C SER A 45 -11.21 -0.68 -15.33
N TYR A 46 -11.86 -1.44 -14.45
CA TYR A 46 -11.21 -2.44 -13.58
C TYR A 46 -10.50 -3.50 -14.41
N TRP A 47 -11.20 -4.09 -15.38
CA TRP A 47 -10.60 -5.11 -16.24
C TRP A 47 -9.43 -4.57 -17.04
N THR A 48 -9.56 -3.33 -17.53
CA THR A 48 -8.48 -2.63 -18.22
C THR A 48 -7.28 -2.40 -17.30
N ALA A 49 -7.53 -1.97 -16.05
CA ALA A 49 -6.50 -1.75 -15.05
C ALA A 49 -5.79 -3.06 -14.68
N ILE A 50 -6.54 -4.14 -14.39
CA ILE A 50 -5.99 -5.47 -14.10
C ILE A 50 -5.06 -5.92 -15.23
N LYS A 51 -5.53 -5.87 -16.48
CA LYS A 51 -4.73 -6.24 -17.64
C LYS A 51 -3.46 -5.40 -17.75
N LYS A 52 -3.58 -4.07 -17.64
CA LYS A 52 -2.44 -3.15 -17.73
C LYS A 52 -1.42 -3.40 -16.61
N THR A 53 -1.87 -3.65 -15.38
CA THR A 53 -1.01 -3.95 -14.24
C THR A 53 -0.31 -5.30 -14.42
N ALA A 54 -1.05 -6.36 -14.73
CA ALA A 54 -0.50 -7.71 -14.87
C ALA A 54 0.52 -7.83 -16.02
N THR A 55 0.26 -7.14 -17.13
CA THR A 55 1.16 -7.15 -18.30
C THR A 55 2.15 -5.98 -18.31
N GLY A 56 2.12 -5.15 -17.27
CA GLY A 56 2.95 -3.95 -17.13
C GLY A 56 4.44 -4.25 -17.31
N PRO A 57 5.02 -5.21 -16.57
CA PRO A 57 6.45 -5.52 -16.67
C PRO A 57 6.92 -5.81 -18.10
N ALA A 58 6.13 -6.54 -18.89
CA ALA A 58 6.49 -6.85 -20.28
C ALA A 58 6.46 -5.63 -21.23
N ARG A 59 5.88 -4.50 -20.79
CA ARG A 59 5.71 -3.27 -21.58
C ARG A 59 6.43 -2.06 -20.98
N TRP A 60 7.10 -2.24 -19.85
CA TRP A 60 7.79 -1.16 -19.16
C TRP A 60 8.97 -0.65 -19.99
N GLY A 61 9.07 0.67 -20.10
CA GLY A 61 10.23 1.32 -20.69
C GLY A 61 11.36 1.48 -19.68
N LYS A 62 12.44 2.13 -20.10
CA LYS A 62 13.62 2.36 -19.25
C LYS A 62 13.26 3.07 -17.94
N LYS A 63 12.36 4.06 -17.99
CA LYS A 63 11.97 4.83 -16.79
C LYS A 63 11.25 3.95 -15.77
N GLU A 64 10.28 3.18 -16.21
CA GLU A 64 9.51 2.28 -15.35
C GLU A 64 10.41 1.20 -14.73
N TRP A 65 11.33 0.64 -15.51
CA TRP A 65 12.33 -0.31 -15.00
C TRP A 65 13.30 0.32 -14.00
N MET A 66 13.74 1.56 -14.21
CA MET A 66 14.56 2.28 -13.24
C MET A 66 13.79 2.54 -11.94
N THR A 67 12.52 2.94 -12.02
CA THR A 67 11.66 3.11 -10.84
C THR A 67 11.50 1.78 -10.09
N PHE A 68 11.19 0.70 -10.81
CA PHE A 68 11.06 -0.63 -10.22
C PHE A 68 12.37 -1.06 -9.54
N GLY A 69 13.51 -0.91 -10.22
CA GLY A 69 14.82 -1.20 -9.64
C GLY A 69 15.11 -0.40 -8.38
N GLY A 70 14.77 0.89 -8.36
CA GLY A 70 14.90 1.74 -7.18
C GLY A 70 14.04 1.27 -6.01
N VAL A 71 12.79 0.87 -6.27
CA VAL A 71 11.90 0.30 -5.25
C VAL A 71 12.42 -1.03 -4.73
N VAL A 72 12.94 -1.91 -5.60
CA VAL A 72 13.55 -3.19 -5.21
C VAL A 72 14.76 -2.94 -4.32
N VAL A 73 15.70 -2.08 -4.73
CA VAL A 73 16.89 -1.75 -3.94
C VAL A 73 16.51 -1.18 -2.58
N GLY A 74 15.60 -0.20 -2.53
CA GLY A 74 15.11 0.37 -1.28
C GLY A 74 14.45 -0.67 -0.37
N GLY A 75 13.58 -1.50 -0.95
CA GLY A 75 12.92 -2.60 -0.25
C GLY A 75 13.91 -3.63 0.30
N THR A 76 14.94 -4.00 -0.46
CA THR A 76 15.98 -4.92 -0.03
C THR A 76 16.80 -4.35 1.12
N VAL A 77 17.16 -3.06 1.09
CA VAL A 77 17.85 -2.40 2.22
C VAL A 77 16.99 -2.46 3.48
N LEU A 78 15.70 -2.11 3.40
CA LEU A 78 14.79 -2.22 4.53
C LEU A 78 14.65 -3.65 5.05
N TYR A 79 14.59 -4.61 4.12
CA TYR A 79 14.46 -6.02 4.44
C TYR A 79 15.68 -6.56 5.21
N ILE A 80 16.90 -6.16 4.84
CA ILE A 80 18.13 -6.53 5.57
C ILE A 80 18.06 -6.08 7.04
N TYR A 81 17.46 -4.92 7.30
CA TYR A 81 17.32 -4.35 8.64
C TYR A 81 16.00 -4.70 9.34
N ASP A 82 15.14 -5.54 8.73
CA ASP A 82 13.77 -5.76 9.19
C ASP A 82 13.69 -6.24 10.65
N GLY A 83 14.54 -7.19 11.04
CA GLY A 83 14.63 -7.67 12.42
C GLY A 83 15.03 -6.59 13.43
N GLN A 84 15.97 -5.71 13.06
CA GLN A 84 16.44 -4.61 13.91
C GLN A 84 15.37 -3.53 14.05
N ILE A 85 14.73 -3.18 12.94
CA ILE A 85 13.61 -2.22 12.90
C ILE A 85 12.47 -2.71 13.79
N ARG A 86 12.07 -3.98 13.65
CA ARG A 86 11.05 -4.59 14.52
C ARG A 86 11.43 -4.47 15.99
N ASN A 87 12.64 -4.89 16.36
CA ASN A 87 13.09 -4.86 17.75
C ASN A 87 13.11 -3.43 18.30
N PHE A 88 13.55 -2.45 17.50
CA PHE A 88 13.51 -1.04 17.86
C PHE A 88 12.08 -0.59 18.18
N PHE A 89 11.12 -0.83 17.29
CA PHE A 89 9.73 -0.42 17.53
C PHE A 89 9.09 -1.16 18.71
N GLN A 90 9.34 -2.46 18.87
CA GLN A 90 8.82 -3.22 20.02
C GLN A 90 9.39 -2.72 21.35
N ALA A 91 10.67 -2.36 21.41
CA ALA A 91 11.32 -1.86 22.62
C ALA A 91 10.84 -0.45 23.04
N HIS A 92 10.26 0.32 22.11
CA HIS A 92 9.76 1.69 22.37
C HIS A 92 8.23 1.76 22.40
N ARG A 93 7.53 0.62 22.51
CA ARG A 93 6.08 0.63 22.63
C ARG A 93 5.64 1.27 23.95
N THR A 94 4.61 2.10 23.84
CA THR A 94 3.90 2.67 24.98
C THR A 94 2.40 2.42 24.82
N PRO A 95 1.62 2.47 25.92
CA PRO A 95 0.16 2.40 25.82
C PRO A 95 -0.44 3.47 24.89
N GLY A 96 0.19 4.65 24.81
CA GLY A 96 -0.20 5.72 23.89
C GLY A 96 0.00 5.35 22.43
N THR A 97 1.20 4.88 22.06
CA THR A 97 1.49 4.45 20.68
C THR A 97 0.63 3.27 20.25
N ASP A 98 0.31 2.36 21.17
CA ASP A 98 -0.56 1.21 20.89
C ASP A 98 -2.00 1.65 20.60
N LYS A 99 -2.53 2.60 21.38
CA LYS A 99 -3.86 3.18 21.13
C LYS A 99 -3.89 3.92 19.78
N ILE A 100 -2.87 4.73 19.48
CA ILE A 100 -2.77 5.44 18.19
C ILE A 100 -2.71 4.45 17.04
N SER A 101 -1.91 3.38 17.15
CA SER A 101 -1.84 2.35 16.12
C SER A 101 -3.19 1.64 15.92
N LYS A 102 -3.86 1.27 17.02
CA LYS A 102 -5.11 0.48 16.98
C LYS A 102 -6.32 1.29 16.53
N TYR A 103 -6.46 2.53 16.99
CA TYR A 103 -7.66 3.35 16.78
C TYR A 103 -7.43 4.51 15.82
N GLY A 104 -6.20 5.02 15.74
CA GLY A 104 -5.85 6.12 14.83
C GLY A 104 -5.59 5.62 13.42
N PHE A 105 -4.70 4.65 13.24
CA PHE A 105 -4.25 4.19 11.91
C PHE A 105 -4.92 2.89 11.44
N GLY A 106 -5.08 1.91 12.34
CA GLY A 106 -5.63 0.59 12.02
C GLY A 106 -6.94 0.62 11.22
N PRO A 107 -7.94 1.45 11.60
CA PRO A 107 -9.23 1.47 10.91
C PRO A 107 -9.19 2.04 9.48
N TRP A 108 -8.20 2.85 9.13
CA TRP A 108 -8.02 3.33 7.76
C TRP A 108 -7.53 2.19 6.86
N GLY A 109 -6.44 1.52 7.26
CA GLY A 109 -5.86 0.42 6.50
C GLY A 109 -6.72 -0.84 6.45
N SER A 110 -7.64 -1.03 7.40
CA SER A 110 -8.62 -2.13 7.35
C SER A 110 -9.84 -1.81 6.49
N GLY A 111 -9.96 -0.58 5.98
CA GLY A 111 -11.11 -0.11 5.21
C GLY A 111 -12.32 0.30 6.05
N ILE A 112 -12.28 0.15 7.38
CA ILE A 112 -13.38 0.51 8.28
C ILE A 112 -13.71 2.00 8.19
N TYR A 113 -12.71 2.88 8.04
CA TYR A 113 -12.93 4.32 7.82
C TYR A 113 -12.92 4.68 6.34
N THR A 114 -12.04 4.06 5.55
CA THR A 114 -11.86 4.40 4.14
C THR A 114 -13.13 4.11 3.30
N LEU A 115 -13.78 2.96 3.49
CA LEU A 115 -14.95 2.61 2.69
C LEU A 115 -16.19 3.49 3.00
N PRO A 116 -16.57 3.74 4.26
CA PRO A 116 -17.62 4.70 4.57
C PRO A 116 -17.29 6.11 4.12
N LEU A 117 -16.02 6.54 4.21
CA LEU A 117 -15.61 7.85 3.70
C LEU A 117 -15.87 7.95 2.19
N LEU A 118 -15.41 6.98 1.40
CA LEU A 118 -15.63 6.95 -0.05
C LEU A 118 -17.13 6.90 -0.39
N GLY A 119 -17.91 6.08 0.33
CA GLY A 119 -19.37 6.03 0.20
C GLY A 119 -20.02 7.38 0.51
N GLY A 120 -19.59 8.03 1.59
CA GLY A 120 -20.04 9.36 2.01
C GLY A 120 -19.72 10.44 0.97
N PHE A 121 -18.51 10.42 0.39
CA PHE A 121 -18.15 11.30 -0.73
C PHE A 121 -19.09 11.07 -1.92
N TYR A 122 -19.39 9.82 -2.27
CA TYR A 122 -20.29 9.53 -3.38
C TYR A 122 -21.72 10.05 -3.12
N LEU A 123 -22.27 9.78 -1.93
CA LEU A 123 -23.60 10.22 -1.52
C LEU A 123 -23.70 11.76 -1.44
N TYR A 124 -22.69 12.41 -0.87
CA TYR A 124 -22.61 13.87 -0.84
C TYR A 124 -22.51 14.45 -2.26
N GLY A 125 -21.75 13.81 -3.15
CA GLY A 125 -21.67 14.22 -4.54
C GLY A 125 -23.00 14.05 -5.30
N LEU A 126 -23.86 13.11 -4.89
CA LEU A 126 -25.23 13.01 -5.41
C LEU A 126 -26.11 14.15 -4.90
N SER A 127 -26.12 14.41 -3.59
CA SER A 127 -26.97 15.47 -3.01
C SER A 127 -26.57 16.87 -3.47
N ALA A 128 -25.26 17.12 -3.62
CA ALA A 128 -24.72 18.39 -4.10
C ALA A 128 -24.65 18.50 -5.64
N ASN A 129 -25.12 17.50 -6.39
CA ASN A 129 -24.97 17.42 -7.85
C ASN A 129 -23.53 17.65 -8.35
N ASN A 130 -22.53 17.27 -7.55
CA ASN A 130 -21.12 17.55 -7.82
C ASN A 130 -20.43 16.31 -8.43
N THR A 131 -20.27 16.34 -9.75
CA THR A 131 -19.64 15.25 -10.51
C THR A 131 -18.19 15.00 -10.09
N LYS A 132 -17.44 16.05 -9.73
CA LYS A 132 -16.03 15.91 -9.30
C LYS A 132 -15.92 15.12 -8.00
N VAL A 133 -16.76 15.41 -7.02
CA VAL A 133 -16.80 14.67 -5.74
C VAL A 133 -17.12 13.20 -5.99
N ARG A 134 -18.08 12.91 -6.86
CA ARG A 134 -18.41 11.54 -7.24
C ARG A 134 -17.23 10.84 -7.92
N GLN A 135 -16.52 11.52 -8.82
CA GLN A 135 -15.32 10.95 -9.47
C GLN A 135 -14.22 10.64 -8.47
N VAL A 136 -14.02 11.47 -7.43
CA VAL A 136 -13.07 11.18 -6.35
C VAL A 136 -13.46 9.90 -5.63
N ALA A 137 -14.74 9.75 -5.26
CA ALA A 137 -15.23 8.53 -4.61
C ALA A 137 -15.03 7.28 -5.48
N MET A 138 -15.38 7.37 -6.76
CA MET A 138 -15.25 6.27 -7.71
C MET A 138 -13.79 5.91 -7.99
N ALA A 139 -12.93 6.89 -8.19
CA ALA A 139 -11.49 6.68 -8.37
C ALA A 139 -10.84 6.07 -7.11
N GLY A 140 -11.18 6.59 -5.93
CA GLY A 140 -10.68 6.08 -4.66
C GLY A 140 -11.14 4.64 -4.39
N THR A 141 -12.40 4.32 -4.72
CA THR A 141 -12.93 2.95 -4.61
C THR A 141 -12.19 1.99 -5.54
N GLN A 142 -11.96 2.41 -6.79
CA GLN A 142 -11.18 1.64 -7.74
C GLN A 142 -9.74 1.43 -7.25
N ALA A 143 -9.09 2.46 -6.72
CA ALA A 143 -7.75 2.34 -6.15
C ALA A 143 -7.69 1.36 -4.96
N PHE A 144 -8.65 1.45 -4.03
CA PHE A 144 -8.76 0.57 -2.86
C PHE A 144 -8.86 -0.90 -3.29
N ILE A 145 -9.78 -1.20 -4.23
CA ILE A 145 -9.97 -2.57 -4.72
C ILE A 145 -8.74 -3.06 -5.49
N MET A 146 -8.19 -2.25 -6.40
CA MET A 146 -7.03 -2.63 -7.19
C MET A 146 -5.78 -2.85 -6.32
N GLY A 147 -5.60 -2.04 -5.28
CA GLY A 147 -4.54 -2.19 -4.27
C GLY A 147 -4.72 -3.48 -3.49
N GLY A 148 -5.93 -3.72 -2.95
CA GLY A 148 -6.26 -4.95 -2.23
C GLY A 148 -6.04 -6.22 -3.06
N LEU A 149 -6.52 -6.23 -4.31
CA LEU A 149 -6.28 -7.36 -5.23
C LEU A 149 -4.79 -7.60 -5.47
N SER A 150 -4.02 -6.53 -5.67
CA SER A 150 -2.56 -6.64 -5.88
C SER A 150 -1.87 -7.24 -4.65
N VAL A 151 -2.27 -6.83 -3.45
CA VAL A 151 -1.73 -7.35 -2.18
C VAL A 151 -2.03 -8.83 -2.02
N GLU A 152 -3.27 -9.27 -2.27
CA GLU A 152 -3.64 -10.67 -2.08
C GLU A 152 -2.88 -11.60 -3.04
N VAL A 153 -2.73 -11.20 -4.31
CA VAL A 153 -1.89 -11.95 -5.26
C VAL A 153 -0.44 -12.02 -4.77
N LEU A 154 0.14 -10.89 -4.36
CA LEU A 154 1.54 -10.86 -3.91
C LEU A 154 1.76 -11.64 -2.61
N LYS A 155 0.80 -11.63 -1.67
CA LYS A 155 0.87 -12.41 -0.44
C LYS A 155 0.95 -13.91 -0.71
N VAL A 156 0.13 -14.39 -1.65
CA VAL A 156 0.18 -15.80 -2.07
C VAL A 156 1.53 -16.09 -2.71
N LEU A 157 1.99 -15.25 -3.65
CA LEU A 157 3.26 -15.46 -4.34
C LEU A 157 4.46 -15.50 -3.39
N PHE A 158 4.48 -14.65 -2.39
CA PHE A 158 5.60 -14.53 -1.46
C PHE A 158 5.52 -15.51 -0.29
N GLY A 159 4.33 -15.77 0.27
CA GLY A 159 4.15 -16.69 1.40
C GLY A 159 5.03 -16.35 2.60
N ARG A 160 5.25 -15.06 2.89
CA ARG A 160 6.19 -14.61 3.92
C ARG A 160 5.57 -14.72 5.32
N HIS A 161 6.30 -15.30 6.26
CA HIS A 161 5.86 -15.43 7.65
C HIS A 161 5.80 -14.08 8.37
N ARG A 162 4.81 -13.90 9.25
CA ARG A 162 4.67 -12.77 10.17
C ARG A 162 5.62 -12.95 11.35
N PRO A 163 6.09 -11.86 11.99
CA PRO A 163 6.99 -11.98 13.12
C PRO A 163 6.48 -12.78 14.32
N TYR A 164 5.16 -12.91 14.49
CA TYR A 164 4.55 -13.67 15.59
C TYR A 164 4.28 -15.15 15.24
N GLN A 165 4.54 -15.57 14.00
CA GLN A 165 4.28 -16.95 13.55
C GLN A 165 5.45 -17.91 13.82
N ASP A 166 6.63 -17.38 14.15
CA ASP A 166 7.85 -18.17 14.40
C ASP A 166 8.44 -17.84 15.76
N ILE A 167 9.01 -18.85 16.44
CA ILE A 167 9.69 -18.72 17.72
C ILE A 167 11.08 -19.36 17.59
N PRO A 168 12.18 -18.57 17.57
CA PRO A 168 12.21 -17.10 17.60
C PRO A 168 11.69 -16.45 16.30
N PRO A 169 11.27 -15.17 16.32
CA PRO A 169 10.80 -14.46 15.13
C PRO A 169 11.81 -14.47 13.97
N ASN A 170 11.40 -14.91 12.78
CA ASN A 170 12.30 -15.05 11.63
C ASN A 170 11.75 -14.37 10.36
N HIS A 171 12.28 -13.20 10.01
CA HIS A 171 11.89 -12.44 8.82
C HIS A 171 12.35 -13.08 7.48
N LYS A 172 13.16 -14.14 7.54
CA LYS A 172 13.76 -14.83 6.38
C LYS A 172 12.95 -16.02 5.87
N LEU A 173 11.82 -16.33 6.50
CA LEU A 173 10.99 -17.45 6.09
C LEU A 173 9.94 -17.01 5.06
N TRP A 174 10.04 -17.64 3.89
CA TRP A 174 9.16 -17.49 2.74
C TRP A 174 8.77 -18.88 2.25
N THR A 175 7.48 -19.12 2.06
CA THR A 175 6.96 -20.42 1.62
C THR A 175 6.09 -20.31 0.36
N GLY A 176 5.97 -19.11 -0.21
CA GLY A 176 5.19 -18.91 -1.43
C GLY A 176 5.86 -19.53 -2.66
N PRO A 177 5.09 -19.79 -3.74
CA PRO A 177 3.64 -19.67 -3.83
C PRO A 177 2.88 -20.91 -3.31
N PHE A 178 3.59 -21.99 -2.96
CA PHE A 178 3.00 -23.30 -2.68
C PHE A 178 2.81 -23.60 -1.18
N GLY A 179 3.11 -22.64 -0.31
CA GLY A 179 2.97 -22.73 1.13
C GLY A 179 1.55 -22.44 1.64
N SER A 180 1.42 -22.40 2.97
CA SER A 180 0.14 -22.07 3.60
C SER A 180 -0.29 -20.63 3.30
N LEU A 181 -1.59 -20.46 2.99
CA LEU A 181 -2.22 -19.14 2.84
C LEU A 181 -2.22 -18.31 4.13
N GLY A 182 -1.88 -18.92 5.27
CA GLY A 182 -1.67 -18.24 6.54
C GLY A 182 -0.40 -17.37 6.58
N TYR A 183 0.55 -17.58 5.68
CA TYR A 183 1.79 -16.80 5.61
C TYR A 183 1.65 -15.63 4.64
N ASN A 184 1.17 -14.50 5.14
CA ASN A 184 0.69 -13.40 4.30
C ASN A 184 1.20 -12.03 4.77
N SER A 185 2.46 -11.96 5.22
CA SER A 185 3.03 -10.73 5.79
C SER A 185 3.45 -9.69 4.75
N MET A 186 3.82 -10.12 3.54
CA MET A 186 4.35 -9.26 2.50
C MET A 186 3.47 -9.29 1.25
N PRO A 187 3.04 -8.14 0.72
CA PRO A 187 3.04 -6.82 1.35
C PRO A 187 1.93 -6.64 2.41
N SER A 188 2.00 -5.54 3.17
CA SER A 188 0.98 -5.18 4.15
C SER A 188 -0.26 -4.58 3.49
N GLY A 189 -1.40 -5.26 3.60
CA GLY A 189 -2.69 -4.74 3.11
C GLY A 189 -3.07 -3.41 3.76
N HIS A 190 -2.88 -3.26 5.07
CA HIS A 190 -3.21 -2.04 5.80
C HIS A 190 -2.39 -0.81 5.37
N THR A 191 -1.27 -1.04 4.67
CA THR A 191 -0.40 0.04 4.18
C THR A 191 -0.70 0.37 2.72
N THR A 192 -1.24 -0.58 1.96
CA THR A 192 -1.50 -0.41 0.52
C THR A 192 -2.81 0.30 0.23
N VAL A 193 -3.83 0.13 1.08
CA VAL A 193 -5.20 0.62 0.84
C VAL A 193 -5.55 1.89 1.60
#